data_AF-A0AAD2AW58-F1
#
_entry.id   AF-A0AAD2AW58-F1
#
_cell.length_a   1.000
_cell.length_b   1.000
_cell.length_c   1.000
_cell.angle_alpha   90.00
_cell.angle_beta   90.00
_cell.angle_gamma   90.00
#
_symmetry.space_group_name_H-M   'P 1'
#
loop_
_entity.id
_entity.type
_entity.pdbx_description
1 polymer ?
#
loop_
_entity_poly.entity_id
_entity_poly.type
_entity_poly.pdbx_seq_one_letter_code
_entity_poly.pdbx_strand_id
1 'polypeptide(L)'
;MEHFSQVQTLEGISAQQQGYRQHELAIRGQGRPYSEWFAPAFQHYGVRLGADVVVDVMSHEDQAMQTLANMFAQANASHVFVIMRTNGDNHAIATHQSGNHVHVFDPNHGEYRLRHSELKDGLRSIIQAYSSRFPVPELRVLPAYP
;
A
#
# COMPACT_ATOMS: atom_id res chain seq x y z
N MET A 1 22.10 20.23 11.86
CA MET A 1 21.62 20.47 10.49
C MET A 1 20.61 19.39 10.04
N GLU A 2 20.81 18.11 10.36
CA GLU A 2 19.85 17.03 10.00
C GLU A 2 18.46 17.16 10.65
N HIS A 3 18.38 17.71 11.88
CA HIS A 3 17.09 17.88 12.56
C HIS A 3 16.16 18.89 11.86
N PHE A 4 16.72 19.89 11.15
CA PHE A 4 15.92 20.88 10.41
C PHE A 4 15.39 20.30 9.08
N SER A 5 16.14 19.41 8.41
CA SER A 5 15.65 18.76 7.19
C SER A 5 14.56 17.73 7.48
N GLN A 6 14.64 17.02 8.62
CA GLN A 6 13.59 16.11 9.07
C GLN A 6 12.27 16.85 9.37
N VAL A 7 12.33 17.99 10.07
CA VAL A 7 11.12 18.79 10.36
C VAL A 7 10.46 19.29 9.08
N GLN A 8 11.23 19.84 8.13
CA GLN A 8 10.70 20.29 6.84
C GLN A 8 10.07 19.15 6.02
N THR A 9 10.67 17.95 6.09
CA THR A 9 10.13 16.75 5.42
C THR A 9 8.80 16.33 6.05
N LEU A 10 8.71 16.30 7.38
CA LEU A 10 7.49 15.93 8.10
C LEU A 10 6.37 16.97 7.94
N GLU A 11 6.71 18.26 7.91
CA GLU A 11 5.75 19.34 7.62
C GLU A 11 5.19 19.23 6.20
N GLY A 12 6.05 18.95 5.21
CA GLY A 12 5.64 18.67 3.84
C GLY A 12 4.69 17.48 3.74
N ILE A 13 5.00 16.37 4.42
CA ILE A 13 4.13 15.18 4.49
C ILE A 13 2.80 15.52 5.17
N SER A 14 2.81 16.29 6.27
CA SER A 14 1.59 16.69 6.98
C SER A 14 0.65 17.51 6.08
N ALA A 15 1.18 18.49 5.36
CA ALA A 15 0.40 19.29 4.41
C ALA A 15 -0.18 18.41 3.28
N GLN A 16 0.59 17.45 2.78
CA GLN A 16 0.11 16.48 1.78
C GLN A 16 -1.00 15.58 2.32
N GLN A 17 -0.88 15.09 3.56
CA GLN A 17 -1.92 14.27 4.20
C GLN A 17 -3.21 15.07 4.43
N GLN A 18 -3.10 16.37 4.74
CA GLN A 18 -4.26 17.26 4.81
C GLN A 18 -4.93 17.44 3.45
N GLY A 19 -4.14 17.68 2.39
CA GLY A 19 -4.64 17.78 1.02
C GLY A 19 -5.32 16.49 0.55
N TYR A 20 -4.70 15.34 0.83
CA TYR A 20 -5.30 14.03 0.58
C TYR A 20 -6.63 13.87 1.31
N ARG A 21 -6.70 14.21 2.60
CA ARG A 21 -7.94 14.10 3.39
C ARG A 21 -9.05 15.00 2.84
N GLN A 22 -8.74 16.22 2.42
CA GLN A 22 -9.72 17.11 1.79
C GLN A 22 -10.26 16.51 0.49
N HIS A 23 -9.38 15.96 -0.34
CA HIS A 23 -9.76 15.27 -1.57
C HIS A 23 -10.61 14.03 -1.30
N GLU A 24 -10.18 13.19 -0.35
CA GLU A 24 -10.93 12.01 0.11
C GLU A 24 -12.35 12.40 0.50
N LEU A 25 -12.53 13.42 1.36
CA LEU A 25 -13.85 13.89 1.78
C LEU A 25 -14.73 14.37 0.61
N ALA A 26 -14.13 14.95 -0.43
CA ALA A 26 -14.85 15.42 -1.61
C ALA A 26 -15.39 14.29 -2.49
N ILE A 27 -14.68 13.15 -2.54
CA ILE A 27 -15.01 12.02 -3.42
C ILE A 27 -15.59 10.80 -2.69
N ARG A 28 -15.54 10.78 -1.35
CA ARG A 28 -16.03 9.67 -0.52
C ARG A 28 -17.50 9.38 -0.82
N GLY A 29 -17.82 8.10 -0.97
CA GLY A 29 -19.18 7.64 -1.28
C GLY A 29 -19.56 7.68 -2.76
N GLN A 30 -18.68 8.17 -3.64
CA GLN A 30 -18.94 8.21 -5.10
C GLN A 30 -18.45 6.95 -5.85
N GLY A 31 -17.98 5.91 -5.13
CA GLY A 31 -17.51 4.67 -5.75
C GLY A 31 -16.25 4.82 -6.63
N ARG A 32 -15.44 5.87 -6.39
CA ARG A 32 -14.20 6.11 -7.16
C ARG A 32 -13.14 5.05 -6.81
N PRO A 33 -12.30 4.62 -7.78
CA PRO A 33 -11.20 3.68 -7.54
C PRO A 33 -10.08 4.34 -6.71
N TYR A 34 -9.31 3.55 -5.97
CA TYR A 34 -8.23 4.06 -5.11
C TYR A 34 -7.14 4.83 -5.86
N SER A 35 -6.96 4.59 -7.16
CA SER A 35 -6.03 5.36 -7.98
C SER A 35 -6.42 6.83 -8.05
N GLU A 36 -7.72 7.15 -8.08
CA GLU A 36 -8.23 8.53 -8.01
C GLU A 36 -8.15 9.11 -6.59
N TRP A 37 -8.31 8.28 -5.54
CA TRP A 37 -8.19 8.73 -4.16
C TRP A 37 -6.75 9.17 -3.86
N PHE A 38 -5.80 8.33 -4.24
CA PHE A 38 -4.38 8.56 -3.96
C PHE A 38 -3.72 9.50 -4.96
N ALA A 39 -4.29 9.72 -6.16
CA ALA A 39 -3.68 10.50 -7.23
C ALA A 39 -3.03 11.83 -6.78
N PRO A 40 -3.66 12.71 -5.98
CA PRO A 40 -3.04 13.97 -5.59
C PRO A 40 -1.74 13.79 -4.81
N ALA A 41 -1.66 12.79 -3.94
CA ALA A 41 -0.47 12.51 -3.14
C ALA A 41 0.68 11.98 -4.00
N PHE A 42 0.38 11.11 -4.98
CA PHE A 42 1.40 10.49 -5.83
C PHE A 42 1.87 11.40 -6.97
N GLN A 43 0.97 12.19 -7.57
CA GLN A 43 1.30 13.13 -8.64
C GLN A 43 2.32 14.18 -8.20
N HIS A 44 2.30 14.58 -6.92
CA HIS A 44 3.29 15.48 -6.35
C HIS A 44 4.73 14.95 -6.49
N TYR A 45 4.90 13.63 -6.43
CA TYR A 45 6.19 12.95 -6.59
C TYR A 45 6.47 12.49 -8.02
N GLY A 46 5.65 12.92 -8.99
CA GLY A 46 5.73 12.45 -10.37
C GLY A 46 5.32 10.98 -10.53
N VAL A 47 4.63 10.39 -9.56
CA VAL A 47 4.22 8.99 -9.60
C VAL A 47 2.77 8.87 -10.07
N ARG A 48 2.52 7.97 -11.02
CA ARG A 48 1.19 7.59 -11.49
C ARG A 48 0.80 6.22 -10.97
N LEU A 49 -0.42 6.11 -10.44
CA LEU A 49 -1.00 4.83 -10.04
C LEU A 49 -1.78 4.20 -11.18
N GLY A 50 -1.60 2.89 -11.36
CA GLY A 50 -2.38 2.06 -12.27
C GLY A 50 -3.78 1.74 -11.74
N ALA A 51 -4.52 0.96 -12.53
CA ALA A 51 -5.81 0.41 -12.10
C ALA A 51 -5.63 -0.55 -10.92
N ASP A 52 -6.66 -0.67 -10.08
CA ASP A 52 -6.67 -1.58 -8.95
C ASP A 52 -6.85 -3.03 -9.39
N VAL A 53 -5.94 -3.88 -8.92
CA VAL A 53 -6.05 -5.34 -8.99
C VAL A 53 -6.66 -5.81 -7.68
N VAL A 54 -7.85 -6.41 -7.75
CA VAL A 54 -8.52 -7.00 -6.58
C VAL A 54 -7.99 -8.41 -6.34
N VAL A 55 -7.57 -8.68 -5.11
CA VAL A 55 -7.09 -9.99 -4.67
C VAL A 55 -8.00 -10.49 -3.54
N ASP A 56 -8.79 -11.54 -3.81
CA ASP A 56 -9.60 -12.23 -2.80
C ASP A 56 -8.71 -13.07 -1.89
N VAL A 57 -8.68 -12.71 -0.61
CA VAL A 57 -7.85 -13.39 0.41
C VAL A 57 -8.63 -14.50 1.09
N MET A 58 -9.93 -14.30 1.36
CA MET A 58 -10.70 -15.22 2.20
C MET A 58 -11.00 -16.55 1.51
N SER A 59 -11.30 -16.53 0.20
CA SER A 59 -11.70 -17.76 -0.48
C SER A 59 -10.49 -18.62 -0.88
N HIS A 60 -9.32 -17.99 -1.12
CA HIS A 60 -8.15 -18.66 -1.68
C HIS A 60 -6.82 -18.06 -1.16
N GLU A 61 -6.64 -17.99 0.16
CA GLU A 61 -5.52 -17.30 0.81
C GLU A 61 -4.14 -17.66 0.22
N ASP A 62 -3.84 -18.95 0.04
CA ASP A 62 -2.52 -19.37 -0.45
C ASP A 62 -2.23 -18.90 -1.88
N GLN A 63 -3.24 -18.97 -2.76
CA GLN A 63 -3.17 -18.44 -4.12
C GLN A 63 -3.09 -16.91 -4.13
N ALA A 64 -3.79 -16.24 -3.22
CA ALA A 64 -3.70 -14.80 -3.05
C ALA A 64 -2.28 -14.38 -2.67
N MET A 65 -1.67 -15.04 -1.68
CA MET A 65 -0.31 -14.73 -1.25
C MET A 65 0.70 -15.01 -2.35
N GLN A 66 0.52 -16.09 -3.11
CA GLN A 66 1.37 -16.39 -4.26
C GLN A 66 1.24 -15.33 -5.36
N THR A 67 0.02 -14.86 -5.63
CA THR A 67 -0.25 -13.83 -6.64
C THR A 67 0.41 -12.51 -6.26
N LEU A 68 0.27 -12.09 -5.00
CA LEU A 68 0.94 -10.88 -4.47
C LEU A 68 2.46 -11.01 -4.50
N ALA A 69 3.00 -12.14 -4.05
CA ALA A 69 4.45 -12.39 -4.08
C ALA A 69 5.00 -12.30 -5.51
N ASN A 70 4.29 -12.88 -6.48
CA ASN A 70 4.68 -12.80 -7.89
C ASN A 70 4.63 -11.37 -8.44
N MET A 71 3.61 -10.57 -8.09
CA MET A 71 3.52 -9.17 -8.49
C MET A 71 4.65 -8.34 -7.87
N PHE A 72 4.89 -8.49 -6.57
CA PHE A 72 5.86 -7.68 -5.84
C PHE A 72 7.30 -8.08 -6.13
N ALA A 73 7.56 -9.31 -6.57
CA ALA A 73 8.90 -9.77 -6.97
C ALA A 73 9.32 -9.30 -8.38
N GLN A 74 8.44 -8.63 -9.14
CA GLN A 74 8.78 -8.11 -10.46
C GLN A 74 9.86 -7.04 -10.36
N ALA A 75 10.85 -7.11 -11.25
CA ALA A 75 12.02 -6.23 -11.21
C ALA A 75 11.62 -4.74 -11.25
N ASN A 76 12.12 -3.97 -10.29
CA ASN A 76 11.85 -2.53 -10.11
C ASN A 76 10.36 -2.17 -9.99
N ALA A 77 9.49 -3.12 -9.63
CA ALA A 77 8.08 -2.85 -9.48
C ALA A 77 7.78 -2.17 -8.13
N SER A 78 6.95 -1.13 -8.18
CA SER A 78 6.43 -0.43 -7.02
C SER A 78 4.92 -0.60 -6.95
N HIS A 79 4.38 -0.75 -5.75
CA HIS A 79 2.94 -0.87 -5.55
C HIS A 79 2.49 -0.14 -4.30
N VAL A 80 1.26 0.32 -4.31
CA VAL A 80 0.47 0.56 -3.10
C VAL A 80 -0.54 -0.56 -3.01
N PHE A 81 -0.62 -1.26 -1.88
CA PHE A 81 -1.74 -2.17 -1.67
C PHE A 81 -2.55 -1.77 -0.44
N VAL A 82 -3.87 -1.85 -0.59
CA VAL A 82 -4.86 -1.43 0.39
C VAL A 82 -5.48 -2.67 1.02
N ILE A 83 -5.36 -2.77 2.33
CA ILE A 83 -6.01 -3.77 3.18
C ILE A 83 -7.43 -3.31 3.44
N MET A 84 -8.41 -4.04 2.89
CA MET A 84 -9.83 -3.77 3.05
C MET A 84 -10.36 -4.58 4.23
N ARG A 85 -10.73 -3.94 5.35
CA ARG A 85 -11.33 -4.64 6.49
C ARG A 85 -12.86 -4.55 6.44
N THR A 86 -13.51 -5.60 6.95
CA THR A 86 -14.99 -5.70 7.00
C THR A 86 -15.70 -4.58 7.77
N ASN A 87 -15.01 -3.89 8.68
CA ASN A 87 -15.55 -2.73 9.40
C ASN A 87 -15.52 -1.42 8.56
N GLY A 88 -15.04 -1.48 7.32
CA GLY A 88 -14.92 -0.32 6.43
C GLY A 88 -13.68 0.55 6.68
N ASP A 89 -12.79 0.15 7.59
CA ASP A 89 -11.52 0.83 7.85
C ASP A 89 -10.42 0.24 6.96
N ASN A 90 -9.86 1.06 6.08
CA ASN A 90 -8.89 0.61 5.07
C ASN A 90 -7.50 1.10 5.42
N HIS A 91 -6.48 0.31 5.13
CA HIS A 91 -5.08 0.65 5.44
C HIS A 91 -4.19 0.46 4.21
N ALA A 92 -3.40 1.48 3.87
CA ALA A 92 -2.51 1.44 2.71
C ALA A 92 -1.07 1.15 3.11
N ILE A 93 -0.43 0.23 2.37
CA ILE A 93 0.97 -0.17 2.53
C ILE A 93 1.67 0.02 1.19
N ALA A 94 2.91 0.52 1.21
CA ALA A 94 3.74 0.68 0.02
C ALA A 94 4.75 -0.46 -0.12
N THR A 95 5.06 -0.83 -1.36
CA THR A 95 6.12 -1.80 -1.67
C THR A 95 7.00 -1.32 -2.80
N HIS A 96 8.27 -1.72 -2.78
CA HIS A 96 9.20 -1.51 -3.88
C HIS A 96 10.18 -2.67 -4.00
N GLN A 97 10.30 -3.23 -5.20
CA GLN A 97 11.27 -4.26 -5.51
C GLN A 97 12.62 -3.63 -5.84
N SER A 98 13.68 -4.07 -5.15
CA SER A 98 15.06 -3.66 -5.42
C SER A 98 16.05 -4.80 -5.20
N GLY A 99 16.80 -5.14 -6.25
CA GLY A 99 17.77 -6.24 -6.24
C GLY A 99 17.07 -7.59 -6.06
N ASN A 100 17.33 -8.28 -4.94
CA ASN A 100 16.70 -9.56 -4.59
C ASN A 100 15.71 -9.44 -3.40
N HIS A 101 15.28 -8.22 -3.11
CA HIS A 101 14.40 -7.94 -1.97
C HIS A 101 13.22 -7.09 -2.40
N VAL A 102 12.13 -7.25 -1.67
CA VAL A 102 11.00 -6.33 -1.68
C VAL A 102 11.03 -5.56 -0.37
N HIS A 103 11.08 -4.25 -0.49
CA HIS A 103 10.88 -3.31 0.59
C HIS A 103 9.38 -3.14 0.80
N VAL A 104 8.92 -3.25 2.04
CA VAL A 104 7.51 -3.07 2.41
C VAL A 104 7.47 -2.02 3.51
N PHE A 105 6.77 -0.91 3.27
CA PHE A 105 6.60 0.15 4.24
C PHE A 105 5.15 0.20 4.73
N ASP A 106 4.95 -0.16 5.99
CA ASP A 106 3.70 -0.02 6.70
C ASP A 106 3.78 1.19 7.66
N PRO A 107 2.96 2.24 7.47
CA PRO A 107 2.96 3.40 8.35
C PRO A 107 2.76 3.09 9.85
N ASN A 108 2.11 1.98 10.20
CA ASN A 108 1.86 1.57 11.58
C ASN A 108 3.00 0.77 12.21
N HIS A 109 3.85 0.12 11.39
CA HIS A 109 4.84 -0.84 11.88
C HIS A 109 6.27 -0.62 11.36
N GLY A 110 6.47 0.31 10.44
CA GLY A 110 7.77 0.65 9.86
C GLY A 110 8.08 -0.08 8.56
N GLU A 111 9.38 -0.18 8.25
CA GLU A 111 9.87 -0.79 7.02
C GLU A 111 10.38 -2.22 7.26
N TYR A 112 9.99 -3.12 6.36
CA TYR A 112 10.46 -4.50 6.28
C TYR A 112 11.18 -4.73 4.97
N ARG A 113 12.14 -5.65 5.01
CA ARG A 113 12.84 -6.12 3.82
C ARG A 113 12.68 -7.63 3.72
N LEU A 114 11.98 -8.07 2.68
CA LEU A 114 11.67 -9.49 2.46
C LEU A 114 12.44 -10.01 1.25
N ARG A 115 13.07 -11.17 1.37
CA ARG A 115 13.63 -11.88 0.21
C ARG A 115 12.48 -12.46 -0.63
N HIS A 116 12.73 -12.72 -1.90
CA HIS A 116 11.72 -13.34 -2.77
C HIS A 116 11.19 -14.67 -2.23
N SER A 117 12.05 -15.47 -1.57
CA SER A 117 11.66 -16.73 -0.92
C SER A 117 10.77 -16.55 0.32
N GLU A 118 10.79 -15.36 0.93
CA GLU A 118 10.07 -15.04 2.17
C GLU A 118 8.79 -14.25 1.91
N LEU A 119 8.63 -13.68 0.71
CA LEU A 119 7.53 -12.78 0.35
C LEU A 119 6.16 -13.36 0.69
N LYS A 120 5.91 -14.61 0.30
CA LYS A 120 4.60 -15.25 0.50
C LYS A 120 4.23 -15.31 1.98
N ASP A 121 5.14 -15.78 2.82
CA ASP A 121 4.89 -15.91 4.27
C ASP A 121 4.92 -14.56 4.99
N GLY A 122 5.79 -13.65 4.57
CA GLY A 122 5.84 -12.28 5.09
C GLY A 122 4.54 -11.52 4.82
N LEU A 123 4.00 -11.60 3.59
CA LEU A 123 2.71 -11.00 3.24
C LEU A 123 1.56 -11.59 4.04
N ARG A 124 1.55 -12.91 4.22
CA ARG A 124 0.59 -13.60 5.08
C ARG A 124 0.64 -13.05 6.51
N SER A 125 1.82 -12.92 7.09
CA SER A 125 1.99 -12.37 8.45
C SER A 125 1.48 -10.93 8.56
N ILE A 126 1.74 -10.08 7.56
CA ILE A 126 1.23 -8.70 7.52
C ILE A 126 -0.30 -8.71 7.53
N ILE A 127 -0.93 -9.48 6.64
CA ILE A 127 -2.40 -9.52 6.52
C ILE A 127 -3.05 -10.11 7.78
N GLN A 128 -2.42 -11.12 8.39
CA GLN A 128 -2.88 -11.71 9.64
C GLN A 128 -2.86 -10.69 10.80
N ALA A 129 -1.85 -9.81 10.85
CA ALA A 129 -1.80 -8.75 11.86
C ALA A 129 -3.03 -7.84 11.80
N TYR A 130 -3.49 -7.49 10.60
CA TYR A 130 -4.69 -6.68 10.38
C TYR A 130 -6.00 -7.48 10.47
N SER A 131 -5.96 -8.78 10.21
CA SER A 131 -7.14 -9.67 10.29
C SER A 131 -7.55 -10.01 11.72
N SER A 132 -6.66 -9.77 12.70
CA SER A 132 -6.88 -10.11 14.12
C SER A 132 -8.12 -9.46 14.75
N ARG A 133 -8.47 -8.24 14.32
CA ARG A 133 -9.62 -7.49 14.84
C ARG A 133 -10.83 -7.55 13.92
N PHE A 134 -10.59 -7.50 12.61
CA PHE A 134 -11.63 -7.53 11.59
C PHE A 134 -11.12 -8.32 10.41
N PRO A 135 -11.90 -9.26 9.86
CA PRO A 135 -11.51 -10.00 8.66
C PRO A 135 -11.11 -9.08 7.51
N VAL A 136 -10.09 -9.51 6.75
CA VAL A 136 -9.63 -8.89 5.51
C VAL A 136 -10.09 -9.77 4.34
N PRO A 137 -11.28 -9.51 3.75
CA PRO A 137 -11.79 -10.30 2.63
C PRO A 137 -11.00 -10.09 1.35
N GLU A 138 -10.57 -8.87 1.09
CA GLU A 138 -9.92 -8.50 -0.16
C GLU A 138 -8.77 -7.52 0.06
N LEU A 139 -7.86 -7.48 -0.90
CA LEU A 139 -6.84 -6.45 -1.04
C LEU A 139 -7.00 -5.77 -2.39
N ARG A 140 -6.62 -4.49 -2.45
CA ARG A 140 -6.51 -3.76 -3.72
C ARG A 140 -5.09 -3.35 -3.96
N VAL A 141 -4.50 -3.84 -5.05
CA VAL A 141 -3.11 -3.57 -5.41
C VAL A 141 -3.08 -2.59 -6.57
N LEU A 142 -2.36 -1.48 -6.39
CA LEU A 142 -2.18 -0.43 -7.38
C LEU A 142 -0.70 -0.40 -7.77
N PRO A 143 -0.36 -0.78 -9.02
CA PRO A 143 0.98 -0.56 -9.55
C PRO A 143 1.31 0.94 -9.54
N ALA A 144 2.53 1.29 -9.19
CA ALA A 144 3.04 2.66 -9.17
C ALA A 144 4.15 2.82 -10.20
N TYR A 145 4.01 3.82 -11.06
CA TYR A 145 4.93 4.12 -12.16
C TYR A 145 5.49 5.53 -11.99
N PRO A 146 6.78 5.75 -12.28
CA PRO A 146 7.31 7.10 -12.46
C PRO A 146 6.71 7.80 -13.70
#